data_AF-A0A517TX63-F1
#
_entry.id   AF-A0A517TX63-F1
#
_cell.length_a   1.000
_cell.length_b   1.000
_cell.length_c   1.000
_cell.angle_alpha   90.00
_cell.angle_beta   90.00
_cell.angle_gamma   90.00
#
_symmetry.space_group_name_H-M   'P 1'
#
loop_
_entity.id
_entity.type
_entity.pdbx_description
1 polymer ?
#
loop_
_entity_poly.entity_id
_entity_poly.type
_entity_poly.pdbx_seq_one_letter_code
_entity_poly.pdbx_strand_id
1 'polypeptide(L)'
;MLVVMTLLALFFGYHLNWIRQRRAAIATGEVVPTFNLKQSSFPPVAPGLLGIFGERGYNEFTVHYRDPIHREGELKRVKKLFPEAEAVFATPMPTRSLP
;
A
#
# COMPACT_ATOMS: atom_id res chain seq x y z
N MET A 1 4.80 34.22 1.39
CA MET A 1 5.97 33.35 1.10
C MET A 1 6.14 32.26 2.15
N LEU A 2 6.30 32.59 3.44
CA LEU A 2 6.53 31.59 4.50
C LEU A 2 5.40 30.55 4.59
N VAL A 3 4.13 30.99 4.59
CA VAL A 3 2.96 30.09 4.60
C VAL A 3 2.98 29.09 3.43
N VAL A 4 3.33 29.55 2.22
CA VAL A 4 3.39 28.70 1.03
C VAL A 4 4.50 27.66 1.16
N MET A 5 5.67 28.06 1.66
CA MET A 5 6.78 27.14 1.91
C MET A 5 6.43 26.09 2.98
N THR A 6 5.73 26.49 4.04
CA THR A 6 5.27 25.56 5.07
C THR A 6 4.26 24.55 4.50
N LEU A 7 3.31 25.01 3.67
CA LEU A 7 2.37 24.11 3.01
C LEU A 7 3.07 23.13 2.08
N LEU A 8 4.05 23.59 1.30
CA LEU A 8 4.87 22.72 0.44
C LEU A 8 5.66 21.71 1.27
N ALA A 9 6.27 22.11 2.38
CA ALA A 9 7.02 21.21 3.25
C ALA A 9 6.11 20.12 3.86
N LEU A 10 4.92 20.50 4.33
CA LEU A 10 3.93 19.55 4.84
C LEU A 10 3.43 18.61 3.73
N PHE A 11 3.23 19.14 2.53
CA PHE A 11 2.81 18.37 1.36
C PHE A 11 3.84 17.30 0.98
N PHE A 12 5.11 17.68 0.83
CA PHE A 12 6.18 16.72 0.56
C PHE A 12 6.38 15.73 1.71
N GLY A 13 6.30 16.20 2.95
CA GLY A 13 6.38 15.34 4.14
C GLY A 13 5.26 14.28 4.18
N TYR A 14 4.04 14.67 3.84
CA TYR A 14 2.90 13.75 3.73
C TYR A 14 3.15 12.67 2.67
N HIS A 15 3.58 13.07 1.47
CA HIS A 15 3.85 12.13 0.38
C HIS A 15 5.03 11.19 0.69
N LEU A 16 6.12 11.68 1.27
CA LEU A 16 7.26 10.85 1.67
C LEU A 16 6.88 9.84 2.75
N ASN A 17 6.10 10.27 3.75
CA ASN A 17 5.63 9.35 4.78
C ASN A 17 4.66 8.30 4.22
N TRP A 18 3.80 8.68 3.28
CA TRP A 18 2.91 7.75 2.59
C TRP A 18 3.70 6.69 1.80
N ILE A 19 4.72 7.10 1.04
CA ILE A 19 5.64 6.17 0.34
C ILE A 19 6.31 5.22 1.32
N ARG A 20 6.84 5.74 2.43
CA ARG A 20 7.49 4.95 3.46
C ARG A 20 6.56 3.88 4.02
N GLN A 21 5.30 4.22 4.30
CA GLN A 21 4.30 3.28 4.82
C GLN A 21 3.97 2.18 3.81
N ARG A 22 3.82 2.52 2.51
CA ARG A 22 3.59 1.54 1.45
C ARG A 22 4.73 0.53 1.35
N ARG A 23 5.97 1.02 1.31
CA ARG A 23 7.16 0.16 1.26
C ARG A 23 7.29 -0.72 2.50
N ALA A 24 7.01 -0.19 3.68
CA ALA A 24 7.03 -0.96 4.93
C ALA A 24 5.97 -2.06 4.96
N ALA A 25 4.75 -1.79 4.51
CA ALA A 25 3.66 -2.78 4.45
C ALA A 25 4.01 -3.96 3.54
N ILE A 26 4.68 -3.69 2.42
CA ILE A 26 5.15 -4.74 1.50
C ILE A 26 6.35 -5.50 2.09
N ALA A 27 7.34 -4.77 2.63
CA ALA A 27 8.57 -5.38 3.17
C ALA A 27 8.32 -6.27 4.39
N THR A 28 7.32 -5.93 5.21
CA THR A 28 6.91 -6.74 6.37
C THR A 28 6.05 -7.95 6.00
N GLY A 29 5.57 -8.02 4.75
CA GLY A 29 4.63 -9.04 4.31
C GLY A 29 3.22 -8.85 4.88
N GLU A 30 2.88 -7.69 5.44
CA GLU A 30 1.50 -7.35 5.78
C GLU A 30 0.62 -7.28 4.52
N VAL A 31 1.22 -6.85 3.42
CA VAL A 31 0.57 -6.70 2.12
C VAL A 31 1.41 -7.38 1.06
N VAL A 32 0.85 -8.39 0.39
CA VAL A 32 1.53 -9.10 -0.69
C VAL A 32 0.85 -8.73 -2.01
N PRO A 33 1.59 -8.15 -2.98
CA PRO A 33 1.04 -7.85 -4.30
C PRO A 33 0.65 -9.16 -4.99
N THR A 34 -0.62 -9.28 -5.36
CA THR A 34 -1.11 -10.42 -6.12
C THR A 34 -0.94 -10.08 -7.60
N PHE A 35 -0.05 -10.79 -8.29
CA PHE A 35 0.05 -10.70 -9.74
C PHE A 35 -0.99 -11.64 -10.35
N ASN A 36 -2.15 -11.09 -10.71
CA ASN A 36 -3.15 -11.87 -11.42
C ASN A 36 -2.65 -12.07 -12.86
N LEU A 37 -2.31 -13.29 -13.26
CA LEU A 37 -1.82 -13.63 -14.61
C LEU A 37 -2.83 -13.28 -15.72
N LYS A 38 -4.08 -12.98 -15.36
CA LYS A 38 -5.14 -12.52 -16.28
C LYS A 38 -5.20 -11.00 -16.47
N GLN A 39 -4.42 -10.22 -15.73
CA GLN A 39 -4.49 -8.75 -15.79
C GLN A 39 -3.73 -8.19 -16.99
N SER A 40 -4.29 -7.13 -17.57
CA SER A 40 -3.92 -6.51 -18.85
C SER A 40 -2.41 -6.23 -18.99
N SER A 41 -1.92 -6.19 -20.23
CA SER A 41 -0.51 -5.93 -20.61
C SER A 41 0.03 -4.56 -20.15
N PHE A 42 -0.72 -3.76 -19.41
CA PHE A 42 -0.31 -2.45 -18.91
C PHE A 42 0.00 -2.53 -17.41
N PRO A 43 1.20 -2.11 -16.97
CA PRO A 43 1.51 -2.07 -15.56
C PRO A 43 0.60 -1.06 -14.85
N PRO A 44 0.02 -1.40 -13.68
CA PRO A 44 -0.72 -0.43 -12.90
C PRO A 44 0.12 0.81 -12.60
N VAL A 45 -0.48 1.98 -12.75
CA VAL A 45 0.16 3.26 -12.50
C VAL A 45 -0.17 3.69 -11.07
N ALA A 46 0.85 4.05 -10.28
CA ALA A 46 0.63 4.58 -8.94
C ALA A 46 -0.10 5.95 -9.03
N PRO A 47 -1.07 6.23 -8.16
CA PRO A 47 -1.93 7.39 -8.31
C PRO A 47 -1.18 8.71 -8.09
N GLY A 48 -1.42 9.67 -8.98
CA GLY A 48 -0.99 11.06 -8.85
C GLY A 48 0.53 11.24 -8.73
N LEU A 49 0.97 11.94 -7.68
CA LEU A 49 2.38 12.23 -7.42
C LEU A 49 3.23 11.00 -7.15
N LEU A 50 2.65 9.92 -6.63
CA LEU A 50 3.39 8.68 -6.40
C LEU A 50 3.99 8.14 -7.71
N GLY A 51 3.23 8.18 -8.80
CA GLY A 51 3.72 7.81 -10.13
C GLY A 51 4.86 8.72 -10.60
N ILE A 52 4.82 10.02 -10.28
CA ILE A 52 5.89 10.97 -10.62
C ILE A 52 7.18 10.66 -9.86
N PHE A 53 7.09 10.16 -8.62
CA PHE A 53 8.23 9.70 -7.83
C PHE A 53 8.72 8.28 -8.19
N GLY A 54 8.19 7.67 -9.24
CA GLY A 54 8.60 6.35 -9.71
C GLY A 54 8.10 5.20 -8.84
N GLU A 55 7.09 5.42 -7.99
CA GLU A 55 6.45 4.32 -7.27
C GLU A 55 5.66 3.42 -8.20
N ARG A 56 5.70 2.12 -7.91
CA ARG A 56 4.92 1.13 -8.65
C ARG A 56 3.46 1.22 -8.26
N GLY A 57 2.57 1.19 -9.26
CA GLY A 57 1.16 0.92 -9.01
C GLY A 57 0.96 -0.57 -8.77
N TYR A 58 -0.17 -0.90 -8.18
CA TYR A 58 -0.57 -2.28 -7.91
C TYR A 58 -2.06 -2.41 -8.17
N ASN A 59 -2.47 -3.49 -8.82
CA ASN A 59 -3.88 -3.73 -9.11
C ASN A 59 -4.57 -4.44 -7.94
N GLU A 60 -3.88 -5.42 -7.36
CA GLU A 60 -4.46 -6.36 -6.41
C GLU A 60 -3.47 -6.66 -5.29
N PHE A 61 -4.01 -6.79 -4.07
CA PHE A 61 -3.25 -7.21 -2.91
C PHE A 61 -3.95 -8.29 -2.10
N THR A 62 -3.14 -9.15 -1.50
CA THR A 62 -3.53 -9.98 -0.36
C THR A 62 -3.10 -9.29 0.93
N VAL A 63 -4.06 -9.09 1.84
CA VAL A 63 -3.82 -8.50 3.15
C VAL A 63 -3.69 -9.60 4.19
N HIS A 64 -2.57 -9.62 4.90
CA HIS A 64 -2.37 -10.51 6.03
C HIS A 64 -2.82 -9.84 7.33
N TYR A 65 -3.70 -10.50 8.08
CA TYR A 65 -4.14 -10.01 9.40
C TYR A 65 -3.70 -10.97 10.51
N ARG A 66 -3.36 -10.43 11.67
CA ARG A 66 -2.98 -11.24 12.83
C ARG A 66 -4.20 -11.80 13.57
N ASP A 67 -5.24 -10.97 13.72
CA ASP A 67 -6.47 -11.33 14.41
C ASP A 67 -7.71 -11.10 13.52
N PRO A 68 -8.70 -12.02 13.53
CA PRO A 68 -9.93 -11.87 12.75
C PRO A 68 -10.72 -10.60 13.10
N ILE A 69 -10.66 -10.17 14.36
CA ILE A 69 -11.36 -8.99 14.88
C ILE A 69 -10.80 -7.71 14.22
N HIS A 70 -9.51 -7.68 13.89
CA HIS A 70 -8.86 -6.52 13.28
C HIS A 70 -8.87 -6.56 11.74
N ARG A 71 -9.41 -7.62 11.14
CA ARG A 71 -9.42 -7.84 9.68
C ARG A 71 -9.99 -6.64 8.92
N GLU A 72 -11.13 -6.10 9.35
CA GLU A 72 -11.75 -4.95 8.68
C GLU A 72 -10.92 -3.67 8.85
N GLY A 73 -10.30 -3.48 10.02
CA GLY A 73 -9.42 -2.36 10.28
C GLY A 73 -8.18 -2.37 9.38
N GLU A 74 -7.58 -3.55 9.21
CA GLU A 74 -6.44 -3.75 8.32
C GLU A 74 -6.81 -3.53 6.86
N LEU A 75 -7.96 -4.05 6.41
CA LEU A 75 -8.45 -3.80 5.05
C LEU A 75 -8.66 -2.30 4.78
N LYS A 76 -9.28 -1.56 5.71
CA LYS A 76 -9.46 -0.10 5.59
C LYS A 76 -8.12 0.63 5.57
N ARG A 77 -7.16 0.23 6.42
CA ARG A 77 -5.80 0.81 6.46
C ARG A 77 -5.08 0.59 5.14
N VAL A 78 -5.09 -0.64 4.61
CA VAL A 78 -4.45 -0.98 3.32
C VAL A 78 -5.13 -0.25 2.18
N LYS A 79 -6.47 -0.16 2.14
CA LYS A 79 -7.18 0.60 1.10
C LYS A 79 -6.82 2.09 1.10
N LYS A 80 -6.53 2.67 2.27
CA LYS A 80 -6.02 4.05 2.37
C LYS A 80 -4.59 4.18 1.85
N LEU A 81 -3.74 3.17 2.06
CA LEU A 81 -2.36 3.15 1.58
C LEU A 81 -2.26 2.90 0.07
N PHE A 82 -3.16 2.07 -0.46
CA PHE A 82 -3.23 1.65 -1.85
C PHE A 82 -4.63 1.88 -2.42
N PRO A 83 -5.06 3.15 -2.60
CA PRO A 83 -6.40 3.46 -3.09
C PRO A 83 -6.65 2.93 -4.50
N GLU A 84 -5.60 2.83 -5.32
CA GLU A 84 -5.62 2.30 -6.68
C GLU A 84 -5.84 0.79 -6.76
N ALA A 85 -5.56 0.07 -5.68
CA ALA A 85 -5.60 -1.39 -5.67
C ALA A 85 -6.88 -1.92 -5.04
N GLU A 86 -7.35 -3.06 -5.55
CA GLU A 86 -8.41 -3.85 -4.91
C GLU A 86 -7.80 -4.82 -3.90
N ALA A 87 -8.39 -4.85 -2.70
CA ALA A 87 -8.05 -5.85 -1.70
C ALA A 87 -8.83 -7.12 -2.02
N VAL A 88 -8.16 -8.11 -2.62
CA VAL A 88 -8.83 -9.30 -3.16
C VAL A 88 -9.05 -10.34 -2.07
N PHE A 89 -8.06 -10.51 -1.20
CA PHE A 89 -8.11 -11.52 -0.15
C PHE A 89 -7.57 -10.98 1.17
N ALA A 90 -8.19 -11.42 2.26
CA ALA A 90 -7.67 -11.23 3.60
C ALA A 90 -7.40 -12.63 4.16
N THR A 91 -6.15 -12.90 4.52
CA THR A 91 -5.73 -14.19 5.07
C THR A 91 -5.04 -14.01 6.42
N PRO A 92 -5.09 -15.00 7.32
CA PRO A 92 -4.29 -14.95 8.53
C PRO A 92 -2.80 -14.82 8.15
N MET A 93 -2.03 -14.08 8.93
CA MET A 93 -0.58 -14.01 8.76
C MET A 93 -0.01 -15.43 8.86
N PRO A 94 0.82 -15.90 7.90
CA PRO A 94 1.41 -17.22 7.99
C PRO A 94 2.26 -17.29 9.26
N THR A 95 1.87 -18.14 10.20
CA THR A 95 2.70 -18.50 11.34
C THR A 95 3.98 -19.08 10.78
N ARG A 96 5.07 -18.33 10.89
CA ARG A 96 6.41 -18.84 10.61
C ARG A 96 6.63 -20.00 11.57
N SER A 97 6.40 -21.23 11.12
CA SER A 97 6.89 -22.40 11.84
C SER A 97 8.41 -22.33 11.75
N LEU A 98 9.03 -21.82 12.80
CA LEU A 98 10.45 -21.97 13.00
C LEU A 98 10.75 -23.48 13.06
N PRO A 99 11.76 -23.98 12.32
CA PRO A 99 12.26 -25.33 12.52
C PRO A 99 12.87 -25.49 13.92
#